data_AF-E3ND36-F1
#
_entry.id   AF-E3ND36-F1
#
_cell.length_a   1.000
_cell.length_b   1.000
_cell.length_c   1.000
_cell.angle_alpha   90.00
_cell.angle_beta   90.00
_cell.angle_gamma   90.00
#
_symmetry.space_group_name_H-M   'P 1'
#
loop_
_entity.id
_entity.type
_entity.pdbx_description
1 polymer ?
#
loop_
_entity_poly.entity_id
_entity_poly.type
_entity_poly.pdbx_seq_one_letter_code
_entity_poly.pdbx_strand_id
1 'polypeptide(L)'
;MTEVRKKFWIPNLCQQVKSLLSKCVACQRYNKPPFKYPDMVDLPEHLVKETAPFQHTGLDYFGPISYRKEDNTVASCWVCLFICATTRLVHIQLIVRPDTSCFLKAF
;
A
#
# COMPACT_ATOMS: atom_id res chain seq x y z
N MET A 1 2.54 -33.54 9.62
CA MET A 1 1.91 -34.76 9.07
C MET A 1 2.83 -35.97 9.12
N THR A 2 4.13 -35.79 8.84
CA THR A 2 5.15 -36.85 8.87
C THR A 2 5.18 -37.61 10.21
N GLU A 3 5.14 -36.92 11.34
CA GLU A 3 5.15 -37.57 12.67
C GLU A 3 3.93 -38.47 12.94
N VAL A 4 2.75 -38.11 12.42
CA VAL A 4 1.54 -38.92 12.59
C VAL A 4 1.65 -40.21 11.76
N ARG A 5 2.19 -40.10 10.54
CA ARG A 5 2.36 -41.25 9.62
C ARG A 5 3.40 -42.26 10.06
N LYS A 6 4.32 -41.88 10.96
CA LYS A 6 5.26 -42.83 11.58
C LYS A 6 4.56 -43.85 12.47
N LYS A 7 3.39 -43.52 13.02
CA LYS A 7 2.68 -44.35 14.02
C LYS A 7 1.30 -44.82 13.54
N PHE A 8 0.66 -44.10 12.62
CA PHE A 8 -0.72 -44.35 12.23
C PHE A 8 -0.94 -44.22 10.72
N TRP A 9 -1.79 -45.08 10.19
CA TRP A 9 -2.34 -44.92 8.84
C TRP A 9 -3.80 -44.48 8.92
N ILE A 10 -4.04 -43.19 8.65
CA ILE A 10 -5.35 -42.55 8.76
C ILE A 10 -5.80 -42.12 7.36
N PRO A 11 -6.94 -42.64 6.85
CA PRO A 11 -7.51 -42.19 5.58
C PRO A 11 -7.82 -40.68 5.60
N ASN A 12 -7.56 -39.98 4.50
CA ASN A 12 -7.83 -38.54 4.35
C ASN A 12 -7.20 -37.65 5.44
N LEU A 13 -6.10 -38.08 6.06
CA LEU A 13 -5.42 -37.36 7.14
C LEU A 13 -5.18 -35.88 6.81
N CYS A 14 -4.76 -35.56 5.58
CA CYS A 14 -4.52 -34.18 5.17
C CYS A 14 -5.77 -33.30 5.27
N GLN A 15 -6.93 -33.82 4.85
CA GLN A 15 -8.20 -33.09 4.88
C GLN A 15 -8.68 -32.90 6.32
N GLN A 16 -8.55 -33.94 7.16
CA GLN A 16 -8.89 -33.86 8.58
C GLN A 16 -8.02 -32.85 9.34
N VAL A 17 -6.70 -32.87 9.10
CA VAL A 17 -5.75 -31.91 9.69
C VAL A 17 -6.07 -30.49 9.23
N LYS A 18 -6.36 -30.26 7.94
CA LYS A 18 -6.79 -28.94 7.45
C LYS A 18 -8.06 -28.44 8.15
N SER A 19 -9.05 -29.31 8.32
CA SER A 19 -10.29 -28.99 9.04
C SER A 19 -10.02 -28.61 10.50
N LEU A 20 -9.20 -29.40 11.21
CA LEU A 20 -8.79 -29.10 12.59
C LEU A 20 -8.03 -27.76 12.70
N LEU A 21 -7.02 -27.55 11.85
CA LEU A 21 -6.23 -26.31 11.85
C LEU A 21 -7.07 -25.08 11.51
N SER A 22 -8.08 -25.24 10.66
CA SER A 22 -9.00 -24.14 10.31
C SER A 22 -9.84 -23.65 11.49
N LYS A 23 -10.05 -24.49 12.51
CA LYS A 23 -10.80 -24.20 13.75
C LYS A 23 -9.88 -23.80 14.92
N CYS A 24 -8.61 -24.19 14.90
CA CYS A 24 -7.64 -23.87 15.95
C CYS A 24 -7.29 -22.37 15.97
N VAL A 25 -7.70 -21.65 17.02
CA VAL A 25 -7.49 -20.20 17.15
C VAL A 25 -6.00 -19.82 17.12
N ALA A 26 -5.13 -20.58 17.79
CA ALA A 26 -3.69 -20.31 17.80
C ALA A 26 -3.09 -20.45 16.39
N CYS A 27 -3.45 -21.50 15.65
CA CYS A 27 -2.99 -21.70 14.27
C CYS A 27 -3.55 -20.62 13.33
N GLN A 28 -4.80 -20.19 13.55
CA GLN A 28 -5.39 -19.09 12.78
C GLN A 28 -4.63 -17.78 12.99
N ARG A 29 -4.33 -17.42 14.24
CA ARG A 29 -3.59 -16.19 14.54
C ARG A 29 -2.19 -16.15 13.95
N TYR A 30 -1.52 -17.30 13.87
CA TYR A 30 -0.15 -17.37 13.36
C TYR A 30 -0.09 -17.50 11.82
N ASN A 31 -1.06 -18.17 11.20
CA ASN A 31 -0.97 -18.55 9.78
C ASN A 31 -2.01 -17.86 8.87
N LYS A 32 -3.13 -17.34 9.38
CA LYS A 32 -4.11 -16.64 8.54
C LYS A 32 -3.70 -15.18 8.32
N PRO A 33 -4.01 -14.61 7.15
CA PRO A 33 -3.89 -13.18 6.97
C PRO A 33 -4.83 -12.45 7.95
N PRO A 34 -4.46 -11.23 8.41
CA PRO A 34 -5.25 -10.47 9.37
C PRO A 34 -6.64 -10.07 8.85
N PHE A 35 -6.79 -9.96 7.52
CA PHE A 35 -8.05 -9.70 6.84
C PHE A 35 -8.13 -10.52 5.54
N LYS A 36 -9.36 -10.74 5.04
CA LYS A 36 -9.55 -11.33 3.71
C LYS A 36 -9.17 -10.27 2.68
N TYR A 37 -8.28 -10.60 1.75
CA TYR A 37 -7.99 -9.70 0.63
C TYR A 37 -9.28 -9.42 -0.15
N PRO A 38 -9.50 -8.16 -0.58
CA PRO A 38 -10.58 -7.86 -1.49
C PRO A 38 -10.41 -8.68 -2.78
N ASP A 39 -11.53 -8.98 -3.45
CA ASP A 39 -11.48 -9.62 -4.76
C ASP A 39 -10.67 -8.70 -5.70
N MET A 40 -9.66 -9.26 -6.37
CA MET A 40 -8.85 -8.48 -7.29
C MET A 40 -9.71 -8.12 -8.50
N VAL A 41 -9.99 -6.83 -8.65
CA VAL A 41 -10.65 -6.27 -9.84
C VAL A 41 -9.56 -5.92 -10.85
N ASP A 42 -9.92 -5.94 -12.14
CA ASP A 42 -9.03 -5.45 -13.19
C ASP A 42 -8.56 -4.03 -12.88
N LEU A 43 -7.28 -3.78 -13.15
CA LEU A 43 -6.71 -2.46 -12.99
C LEU A 43 -7.44 -1.47 -13.92
N PRO A 44 -7.73 -0.25 -13.43
CA PRO A 44 -8.30 0.78 -14.27
C PRO A 44 -7.47 1.02 -15.53
N GLU A 45 -8.16 1.18 -16.66
CA GLU A 45 -7.55 1.33 -17.98
C GLU A 45 -6.49 2.45 -18.05
N HIS A 46 -6.71 3.55 -17.33
CA HIS A 46 -5.80 4.70 -17.24
C HIS A 46 -4.47 4.41 -16.53
N LEU A 47 -4.35 3.26 -15.83
CA LEU A 47 -3.10 2.82 -15.20
C LEU A 47 -2.33 1.80 -16.04
N VAL A 48 -2.96 1.25 -17.09
CA VAL A 48 -2.44 0.12 -17.87
C VAL A 48 -2.13 0.54 -19.31
N LYS A 49 -2.87 1.50 -19.87
CA LYS A 49 -2.62 2.00 -21.23
C LYS A 49 -1.44 2.96 -21.26
N GLU A 50 -0.64 2.84 -22.33
CA GLU A 50 0.38 3.84 -22.65
C GLU A 50 -0.31 5.14 -23.08
N THR A 51 0.09 6.23 -22.43
CA THR A 51 -0.46 7.57 -22.64
C THR A 51 0.68 8.58 -22.69
N ALA A 52 0.40 9.83 -23.05
CA ALA A 52 1.43 10.86 -22.97
C ALA A 52 1.91 11.05 -21.51
N PRO A 53 3.18 11.44 -21.28
CA PRO A 53 3.67 11.75 -19.95
C PRO A 53 2.76 12.77 -19.24
N PHE A 54 2.47 12.53 -17.96
CA PHE A 54 1.57 13.33 -17.10
C PHE A 54 0.09 13.41 -17.53
N GLN A 55 -0.33 12.68 -18.57
CA GLN A 55 -1.75 12.60 -18.95
C GLN A 55 -2.62 11.99 -17.83
N HIS A 56 -2.09 11.02 -17.11
CA HIS A 56 -2.66 10.49 -15.88
C HIS A 56 -1.65 10.71 -14.75
N THR A 57 -2.01 11.56 -13.79
CA THR A 57 -1.13 11.97 -12.70
C THR A 57 -1.77 11.61 -11.37
N GLY A 58 -1.08 10.79 -10.59
CA GLY A 58 -1.39 10.57 -9.17
C GLY A 58 -0.95 11.80 -8.37
N LEU A 59 -1.81 12.22 -7.44
CA LEU A 59 -1.55 13.34 -6.54
C LEU A 59 -1.52 12.81 -5.11
N ASP A 60 -0.48 13.18 -4.36
CA ASP A 60 -0.41 12.90 -2.93
C ASP A 60 0.24 14.07 -2.18
N TYR A 61 -0.04 14.17 -0.89
CA TYR A 61 0.59 15.13 -0.01
C TYR A 61 1.22 14.42 1.17
N PHE A 62 2.48 14.75 1.46
CA PHE A 62 3.16 14.28 2.65
C PHE A 62 3.66 15.47 3.48
N GLY A 63 3.33 15.50 4.76
CA GLY A 63 3.70 16.58 5.66
C GLY A 63 2.91 16.53 6.98
N PRO A 64 3.10 17.51 7.89
CA PRO A 64 4.03 18.64 7.78
C PRO A 64 5.49 18.26 8.12
N ILE A 65 6.43 18.70 7.30
CA ILE A 65 7.87 18.58 7.54
C ILE A 65 8.38 19.90 8.13
N SER A 66 9.06 19.82 9.27
CA SER A 66 9.69 20.98 9.89
C SER A 66 11.02 21.30 9.22
N TYR A 67 11.23 22.56 8.85
CA TYR A 67 12.50 23.09 8.36
C TYR A 67 12.92 24.32 9.16
N ARG A 68 14.23 24.57 9.19
CA ARG A 68 14.81 25.76 9.83
C ARG A 68 15.00 26.84 8.77
N LYS A 69 14.46 28.01 9.03
CA LYS A 69 14.69 29.22 8.22
C LYS A 69 16.03 29.85 8.57
N GLU A 70 16.51 30.75 7.72
CA GLU A 70 17.76 31.49 7.92
C GLU A 70 17.76 32.31 9.23
N ASP A 71 16.59 32.74 9.69
CA ASP A 71 16.37 33.47 10.95
C ASP A 71 16.33 32.56 12.20
N ASN A 72 16.74 31.30 12.08
CA ASN A 72 16.64 30.25 13.11
C ASN A 72 15.22 29.89 13.57
N THR A 73 14.17 30.40 12.93
CA THR A 73 12.80 30.00 13.24
C THR A 73 12.48 28.65 12.59
N VAL A 74 11.65 27.86 13.28
CA VAL A 74 11.15 26.58 12.74
C VAL A 74 9.84 26.85 12.02
N ALA A 75 9.76 26.43 10.77
CA ALA A 75 8.55 26.49 9.96
C ALA A 75 8.18 25.10 9.46
N SER A 76 6.91 24.90 9.13
CA SER A 76 6.43 23.68 8.50
C SER A 76 6.18 23.89 7.01
N CYS A 77 6.49 22.87 6.22
CA CYS A 77 6.08 22.78 4.83
C CYS A 77 5.41 21.43 4.58
N TRP A 78 4.69 21.36 3.48
CA TRP A 78 4.13 20.13 2.94
C TRP A 78 4.81 19.83 1.61
N VAL A 79 4.87 18.56 1.27
CA VAL A 79 5.38 18.06 0.00
C VAL A 79 4.18 17.66 -0.85
N CYS A 80 4.03 18.28 -2.00
CA CYS A 80 3.10 17.87 -3.04
C CYS A 80 3.81 16.92 -4.01
N LEU A 81 3.29 15.71 -4.16
CA LEU A 81 3.82 14.67 -5.03
C LEU A 81 2.92 14.52 -6.25
N PHE A 82 3.53 14.66 -7.43
CA PHE A 82 2.89 14.39 -8.71
C PHE A 82 3.55 13.18 -9.36
N ILE A 83 2.80 12.10 -9.52
CA ILE A 83 3.31 10.83 -10.04
C ILE A 83 2.72 10.59 -11.41
N CYS A 84 3.54 10.57 -12.45
CA CYS A 84 3.11 10.18 -13.79
C CYS A 84 2.79 8.67 -13.81
N ALA A 85 1.56 8.29 -14.18
CA ALA A 85 1.16 6.89 -14.27
C ALA A 85 1.93 6.12 -15.36
N THR A 86 2.28 6.80 -16.46
CA THR A 86 2.97 6.20 -17.61
C THR A 86 4.45 5.96 -17.34
N THR A 87 5.18 6.99 -16.92
CA THR A 87 6.65 6.94 -16.78
C THR A 87 7.10 6.62 -15.36
N ARG A 88 6.17 6.64 -14.38
CA ARG A 88 6.47 6.55 -12.94
C ARG A 88 7.39 7.68 -12.44
N LEU A 89 7.55 8.75 -13.20
CA LEU A 89 8.29 9.93 -12.79
C LEU A 89 7.55 10.64 -11.65
N VAL A 90 8.30 11.01 -10.61
CA VAL A 90 7.78 11.74 -9.44
C VAL A 90 8.30 13.18 -9.49
N HIS A 91 7.39 14.14 -9.69
CA HIS A 91 7.68 15.56 -9.53
C HIS A 91 7.28 15.99 -8.11
N ILE A 92 8.21 16.62 -7.40
CA ILE A 92 8.11 16.93 -5.97
C ILE A 92 8.15 18.45 -5.81
N GLN A 93 7.10 19.02 -5.23
CA GLN A 93 7.00 20.46 -5.00
C GLN A 93 6.75 20.76 -3.53
N LEU A 94 7.47 21.75 -2.96
CA LEU A 94 7.24 22.22 -1.59
C LEU A 94 6.13 23.26 -1.57
N ILE A 95 5.17 23.10 -0.67
CA ILE A 95 4.07 24.04 -0.45
C ILE A 95 3.98 24.42 1.03
N VAL A 96 3.41 25.58 1.32
CA VAL A 96 3.24 26.04 2.71
C VAL A 96 2.06 25.33 3.37
N ARG A 97 0.99 25.07 2.62
CA ARG A 97 -0.25 24.42 3.10
C ARG A 97 -0.84 23.54 2.00
N PRO A 98 -1.52 22.43 2.36
CA PRO A 98 -2.25 21.58 1.41
C PRO A 98 -3.61 22.20 1.08
N ASP A 99 -3.59 23.45 0.58
CA ASP A 99 -4.79 24.16 0.13
C ASP A 99 -4.82 24.26 -1.40
N THR A 100 -6.01 24.44 -1.97
CA THR A 100 -6.18 24.52 -3.43
C THR A 100 -5.38 25.66 -4.06
N SER A 101 -5.20 26.76 -3.32
CA SER A 101 -4.45 27.92 -3.81
C SER A 101 -2.95 27.64 -3.94
N CYS A 102 -2.39 26.85 -3.02
CA CYS A 102 -1.01 26.40 -3.04
C CYS A 102 -0.81 25.32 -4.10
N PHE A 103 -1.79 24.42 -4.26
CA PHE A 103 -1.79 23.42 -5.33
C PHE A 103 -1.72 24.05 -6.73
N LEU A 104 -2.58 25.04 -7.01
CA LEU A 104 -2.62 25.70 -8.32
C LEU A 104 -1.33 26.47 -8.66
N LYS A 105 -0.52 26.80 -7.66
CA LYS A 105 0.81 27.42 -7.84
C LYS A 105 1.94 26.39 -7.97
N ALA A 106 1.67 25.15 -7.60
CA ALA A 106 2.64 24.06 -7.54
C ALA A 106 2.59 23.15 -8.77
N PHE A 107 1.45 23.10 -9.46
CA PHE A 107 1.24 22.37 -10.72
C PHE A 107 1.60 23.24 -11.93
#